data_AF-A0A9W8K0B5-F1
#
_entry.id   AF-A0A9W8K0B5-F1
#
_cell.length_a   1.000
_cell.length_b   1.000
_cell.length_c   1.000
_cell.angle_alpha   90.00
_cell.angle_beta   90.00
_cell.angle_gamma   90.00
#
_symmetry.space_group_name_H-M   'P 1'
#
loop_
_entity.id
_entity.type
_entity.pdbx_description
1 polymer ?
#
loop_
_entity_poly.entity_id
_entity_poly.type
_entity_poly.pdbx_seq_one_letter_code
_entity_poly.pdbx_strand_id
1 'polypeptide(L)'
;MDHNYADTVLDLHDIALLLNYERASTEPRFRHAKLREVASPGDFKTVRLLTPAWTEAGAIPRVGFIFDKPLKPTRAEKDEPDLPTNMLPASPSADLRKLTPKELETYFWQARNHDGCYRTVTLLQHFIDLFPEFTRVRVRTVENNTPRSYTTLANERLIVEMKLANPRSLSMSCVLPVNTTYITGGEPTMDHAVLGFSAPGSDIDTILDLSSLQFGDVGRGHKGRSLFVLEPVSQYLDRLNKYAERHNYYQAKISIRINDALDNEWLKEVALRTKLRWHNRVTDPWCGHCGAPSRGEPLKRCSKCQNAYYCNGDHQHAAWTFHKHFCNEPKAKNRLSLKTPSS
;
A
#
# COMPACT_ATOMS: atom_id res chain seq x y z
N MET A 1 -21.75 -22.31 16.71
CA MET A 1 -20.88 -21.45 17.55
C MET A 1 -21.35 -20.03 17.33
N ASP A 2 -22.12 -19.47 18.27
CA ASP A 2 -22.59 -18.09 18.21
C ASP A 2 -21.42 -17.14 18.47
N HIS A 3 -20.74 -16.75 17.42
CA HIS A 3 -19.81 -15.63 17.49
C HIS A 3 -20.65 -14.36 17.59
N ASN A 4 -20.67 -13.77 18.78
CA ASN A 4 -21.21 -12.45 19.05
C ASN A 4 -20.36 -11.40 18.31
N TYR A 5 -20.52 -11.30 16.99
CA TYR A 5 -19.93 -10.26 16.18
C TYR A 5 -20.66 -8.96 16.53
N ALA A 6 -20.13 -8.21 17.49
CA ALA A 6 -20.47 -6.80 17.62
C ALA A 6 -20.31 -6.15 16.22
N ASP A 7 -21.26 -5.30 15.82
CA ASP A 7 -21.25 -4.52 14.57
C ASP A 7 -19.88 -3.85 14.38
N THR A 8 -18.98 -4.57 13.72
CA THR A 8 -17.60 -4.14 13.56
C THR A 8 -17.54 -3.41 12.24
N VAL A 9 -17.43 -2.09 12.30
CA VAL A 9 -17.17 -1.27 11.13
C VAL A 9 -15.66 -1.19 10.92
N LEU A 10 -15.19 -1.74 9.80
CA LEU A 10 -13.80 -1.66 9.38
C LEU A 10 -13.54 -0.27 8.77
N ASP A 11 -12.49 0.43 9.20
CA ASP A 11 -12.12 1.69 8.54
C ASP A 11 -11.24 1.40 7.32
N LEU A 12 -11.70 1.75 6.11
CA LEU A 12 -11.03 1.40 4.87
C LEU A 12 -9.61 1.98 4.76
N HIS A 13 -9.42 3.21 5.24
CA HIS A 13 -8.10 3.85 5.23
C HIS A 13 -7.14 3.14 6.19
N ASP A 14 -7.62 2.79 7.39
CA ASP A 14 -6.78 2.13 8.39
C ASP A 14 -6.45 0.69 7.99
N ILE A 15 -7.40 -0.09 7.45
CA ILE A 15 -7.08 -1.43 6.93
C ILE A 15 -6.16 -1.35 5.70
N ALA A 16 -6.31 -0.35 4.83
CA ALA A 16 -5.42 -0.13 3.69
C ALA A 16 -3.97 0.11 4.14
N LEU A 17 -3.76 0.93 5.19
CA LEU A 17 -2.45 1.12 5.82
C LEU A 17 -1.85 -0.20 6.30
N LEU A 18 -2.64 -1.00 7.04
CA LEU A 18 -2.16 -2.25 7.60
C LEU A 18 -1.86 -3.31 6.54
N LEU A 19 -2.71 -3.45 5.53
CA LEU A 19 -2.50 -4.39 4.43
C LEU A 19 -1.23 -4.03 3.66
N ASN A 20 -1.01 -2.74 3.37
CA ASN A 20 0.22 -2.32 2.72
C ASN A 20 1.45 -2.56 3.58
N TYR A 21 1.40 -2.25 4.88
CA TYR A 21 2.49 -2.52 5.81
C TYR A 21 2.85 -4.01 5.86
N GLU A 22 1.89 -4.87 6.16
CA GLU A 22 2.11 -6.32 6.33
C GLU A 22 2.57 -6.96 5.01
N ARG A 23 2.03 -6.54 3.87
CA ARG A 23 2.46 -7.01 2.55
C ARG A 23 3.89 -6.57 2.24
N ALA A 24 4.19 -5.28 2.29
CA ALA A 24 5.50 -4.81 1.82
C ALA A 24 6.65 -5.18 2.77
N SER A 25 6.38 -5.28 4.07
CA SER A 25 7.39 -5.68 5.05
C SER A 25 7.75 -7.17 5.01
N THR A 26 6.95 -7.99 4.35
CA THR A 26 7.15 -9.44 4.22
C THR A 26 7.19 -9.94 2.77
N GLU A 27 7.26 -9.04 1.79
CA GLU A 27 7.23 -9.35 0.36
C GLU A 27 8.36 -10.31 -0.06
N PRO A 28 8.05 -11.56 -0.46
CA PRO A 28 9.04 -12.62 -0.67
C PRO A 28 10.11 -12.26 -1.71
N ARG A 29 9.71 -11.55 -2.77
CA ARG A 29 10.63 -11.14 -3.85
C ARG A 29 11.77 -10.25 -3.34
N PHE A 30 11.52 -9.45 -2.32
CA PHE A 30 12.46 -8.48 -1.77
C PHE A 30 12.83 -8.74 -0.30
N ARG A 31 12.44 -9.89 0.25
CA ARG A 31 12.68 -10.21 1.65
C ARG A 31 14.16 -10.08 2.00
N HIS A 32 14.48 -9.21 2.96
CA HIS A 32 15.83 -8.85 3.42
C HIS A 32 16.76 -8.22 2.37
N ALA A 33 16.25 -7.92 1.18
CA ALA A 33 17.07 -7.37 0.11
C ALA A 33 17.48 -5.93 0.43
N LYS A 34 18.76 -5.61 0.20
CA LYS A 34 19.33 -4.28 0.44
C LYS A 34 19.52 -3.55 -0.87
N LEU A 35 19.07 -2.31 -0.94
CA LEU A 35 19.25 -1.42 -2.09
C LEU A 35 20.74 -1.12 -2.25
N ARG A 36 21.33 -1.59 -3.34
CA ARG A 36 22.75 -1.40 -3.69
C ARG A 36 22.94 -0.18 -4.59
N GLU A 37 22.02 0.04 -5.52
CA GLU A 37 22.15 1.08 -6.55
C GLU A 37 20.79 1.56 -7.04
N VAL A 38 20.72 2.86 -7.37
CA VAL A 38 19.59 3.49 -8.07
C VAL A 38 20.12 4.13 -9.35
N ALA A 39 19.41 3.93 -10.46
CA ALA A 39 19.71 4.54 -11.75
C ALA A 39 18.53 5.38 -12.23
N SER A 40 18.72 6.69 -12.41
CA SER A 40 17.68 7.62 -12.89
C SER A 40 18.32 8.93 -13.37
N PRO A 41 18.18 9.35 -14.64
CA PRO A 41 17.72 8.59 -15.82
C PRO A 41 18.82 7.74 -16.49
N GLY A 42 20.06 7.84 -15.99
CA GLY A 42 21.23 7.13 -16.53
C GLY A 42 21.21 5.62 -16.32
N ASP A 43 22.27 4.95 -16.75
CA ASP A 43 22.44 3.50 -16.56
C ASP A 43 23.13 3.17 -15.23
N PHE A 44 23.02 1.89 -14.84
CA PHE A 44 23.71 1.36 -13.68
C PHE A 44 25.22 1.33 -13.91
N LYS A 45 25.97 1.73 -12.89
CA LYS A 45 27.44 1.74 -12.86
C LYS A 45 28.00 0.37 -12.51
N THR A 46 27.29 -0.42 -11.73
CA THR A 46 27.83 -1.67 -11.14
C THR A 46 27.36 -2.95 -11.83
N VAL A 47 26.33 -2.86 -12.68
CA VAL A 47 25.80 -3.98 -13.47
C VAL A 47 25.42 -3.49 -14.85
N ARG A 48 25.63 -4.34 -15.85
CA ARG A 48 25.12 -4.11 -17.20
C ARG A 48 23.80 -4.84 -17.38
N LEU A 49 22.70 -4.09 -17.49
CA LEU A 49 21.41 -4.66 -17.80
C LEU A 49 21.15 -4.53 -19.30
N LEU A 50 20.78 -5.64 -19.92
CA LEU A 50 20.64 -5.78 -21.38
C LEU A 50 19.18 -5.98 -21.82
N THR A 51 18.22 -5.81 -20.90
CA THR A 51 16.81 -5.98 -21.23
C THR A 51 16.34 -4.85 -22.16
N PRO A 52 15.73 -5.14 -23.32
CA PRO A 52 15.28 -4.13 -24.29
C PRO A 52 14.40 -3.06 -23.65
N ALA A 53 13.46 -3.45 -22.78
CA ALA A 53 12.61 -2.50 -22.06
C ALA A 53 13.41 -1.43 -21.28
N TRP A 54 14.62 -1.75 -20.79
CA TRP A 54 15.50 -0.75 -20.19
C TRP A 54 16.30 0.00 -21.26
N THR A 55 17.05 -0.71 -22.12
CA THR A 55 18.02 -0.11 -23.05
C THR A 55 17.38 0.68 -24.19
N GLU A 56 16.13 0.38 -24.53
CA GLU A 56 15.38 0.96 -25.66
C GLU A 56 14.19 1.82 -25.19
N ALA A 57 14.11 2.16 -23.89
CA ALA A 57 13.01 2.96 -23.31
C ALA A 57 12.83 4.37 -23.91
N GLY A 58 13.73 4.80 -24.80
CA GLY A 58 13.69 6.10 -25.44
C GLY A 58 13.74 7.26 -24.45
N ALA A 59 12.83 8.22 -24.61
CA ALA A 59 12.74 9.42 -23.75
C ALA A 59 11.82 9.24 -22.53
N ILE A 60 11.28 8.04 -22.28
CA ILE A 60 10.38 7.79 -21.15
C ILE A 60 11.17 7.94 -19.84
N PRO A 61 10.70 8.74 -18.87
CA PRO A 61 11.29 8.80 -17.54
C PRO A 61 11.40 7.41 -16.92
N ARG A 62 12.63 7.00 -16.57
CA ARG A 62 12.91 5.67 -16.03
C ARG A 62 13.66 5.73 -14.71
N VAL A 63 13.31 4.82 -13.80
CA VAL A 63 14.02 4.59 -12.55
C VAL A 63 14.32 3.11 -12.38
N GLY A 64 15.56 2.80 -12.04
CA GLY A 64 16.06 1.45 -11.90
C GLY A 64 16.61 1.22 -10.50
N PHE A 65 16.40 0.03 -9.95
CA PHE A 65 16.87 -0.36 -8.63
C PHE A 65 17.63 -1.69 -8.70
N ILE A 66 18.82 -1.75 -8.10
CA ILE A 66 19.49 -3.03 -7.83
C ILE A 66 19.43 -3.33 -6.35
N PHE A 67 18.95 -4.52 -6.02
CA PHE A 67 18.95 -5.06 -4.67
C PHE A 67 19.86 -6.28 -4.56
N ASP A 68 20.59 -6.38 -3.45
CA ASP A 68 21.31 -7.58 -3.06
C ASP A 68 20.53 -8.32 -1.97
N LYS A 69 20.28 -9.62 -2.16
CA LYS A 69 19.81 -10.49 -1.08
C LYS A 69 21.00 -11.08 -0.32
N PRO A 70 21.02 -10.99 1.02
CA PRO A 70 22.04 -11.66 1.81
C PRO A 70 21.93 -13.19 1.61
N LEU A 71 23.07 -13.85 1.42
CA LEU A 71 23.12 -15.30 1.15
C LEU A 71 22.55 -16.14 2.32
N LYS A 72 22.71 -15.66 3.55
CA LYS A 72 22.17 -16.28 4.77
C LYS A 72 21.78 -15.20 5.77
N PRO A 73 20.49 -14.87 5.92
CA PRO A 73 20.05 -14.00 7.01
C PRO A 73 20.29 -14.70 8.35
N THR A 74 20.79 -13.96 9.33
CA THR A 74 20.86 -14.37 10.73
C THR A 74 19.46 -14.67 11.27
N ARG A 75 19.36 -15.40 12.38
CA ARG A 75 18.07 -15.70 13.01
C ARG A 75 17.30 -14.44 13.39
N ALA A 76 17.98 -13.42 13.90
CA ALA A 76 17.37 -12.14 14.23
C ALA A 76 16.85 -11.39 13.00
N GLU A 77 17.57 -11.45 11.88
CA GLU A 77 17.13 -10.82 10.63
C GLU A 77 15.88 -11.48 10.05
N LYS A 78 15.73 -12.82 10.15
CA LYS A 78 14.57 -13.55 9.59
C LYS A 78 13.23 -12.98 10.04
N ASP A 79 13.15 -12.57 11.31
CA ASP A 79 11.92 -12.05 11.92
C ASP A 79 11.80 -10.52 11.79
N GLU A 80 12.85 -9.83 11.33
CA GLU A 80 12.84 -8.37 11.22
C GLU A 80 12.02 -7.91 9.99
N PRO A 81 11.00 -7.05 10.14
CA PRO A 81 10.25 -6.53 9.00
C PRO A 81 11.16 -5.70 8.07
N ASP A 82 10.96 -5.83 6.75
CA ASP A 82 11.62 -4.95 5.79
C ASP A 82 10.92 -3.58 5.78
N LEU A 83 11.68 -2.51 5.87
CA LEU A 83 11.19 -1.14 5.93
C LEU A 83 12.05 -0.22 5.07
N PRO A 84 11.52 0.95 4.67
CA PRO A 84 12.34 1.99 4.05
C PRO A 84 13.59 2.37 4.86
N THR A 85 13.50 2.29 6.19
CA THR A 85 14.59 2.68 7.10
C THR A 85 15.70 1.64 7.24
N ASN A 86 15.45 0.38 6.89
CA ASN A 86 16.46 -0.69 6.96
C ASN A 86 16.78 -1.30 5.58
N MET A 87 16.30 -0.69 4.48
CA MET A 87 16.55 -1.21 3.14
C MET A 87 17.96 -0.89 2.60
N LEU A 88 18.73 -0.02 3.25
CA LEU A 88 20.11 0.26 2.87
C LEU A 88 21.08 -0.78 3.49
N PRO A 89 22.20 -1.11 2.83
CA PRO A 89 23.24 -1.92 3.44
C PRO A 89 23.92 -1.15 4.58
N ALA A 90 24.63 -1.85 5.47
CA ALA A 90 25.32 -1.22 6.61
C ALA A 90 26.36 -0.16 6.19
N SER A 91 26.96 -0.32 5.00
CA SER A 91 27.89 0.64 4.40
C SER A 91 27.36 1.07 3.03
N PRO A 92 26.38 1.99 2.98
CA PRO A 92 25.80 2.44 1.72
C PRO A 92 26.81 3.29 0.94
N SER A 93 26.70 3.26 -0.39
CA SER A 93 27.49 4.10 -1.29
C SER A 93 27.18 5.59 -1.07
N ALA A 94 28.06 6.47 -1.55
CA ALA A 94 27.88 7.91 -1.41
C ALA A 94 26.58 8.42 -2.05
N ASP A 95 26.13 7.80 -3.15
CA ASP A 95 24.89 8.17 -3.83
C ASP A 95 23.67 7.78 -2.99
N LEU A 96 23.66 6.59 -2.38
CA LEU A 96 22.56 6.14 -1.53
C LEU A 96 22.45 6.92 -0.22
N ARG A 97 23.56 7.40 0.34
CA ARG A 97 23.55 8.22 1.58
C ARG A 97 22.86 9.57 1.41
N LYS A 98 22.75 10.07 0.17
CA LYS A 98 22.11 11.36 -0.14
C LYS A 98 20.59 11.25 -0.25
N LEU A 99 20.05 10.04 -0.33
CA LEU A 99 18.62 9.82 -0.46
C LEU A 99 17.89 10.31 0.80
N THR A 100 16.88 11.15 0.58
CA THR A 100 15.99 11.60 1.63
C THR A 100 15.10 10.46 2.14
N PRO A 101 14.55 10.56 3.36
CA PRO A 101 13.58 9.58 3.85
C PRO A 101 12.38 9.37 2.92
N LYS A 102 11.89 10.44 2.27
CA LYS A 102 10.80 10.37 1.30
C LYS A 102 11.19 9.57 0.06
N GLU A 103 12.40 9.78 -0.48
CA GLU A 103 12.89 9.02 -1.64
C GLU A 103 13.08 7.55 -1.29
N LEU A 104 13.69 7.24 -0.15
CA LEU A 104 13.84 5.87 0.33
C LEU A 104 12.47 5.18 0.47
N GLU A 105 11.48 5.87 1.02
CA GLU A 105 10.11 5.38 1.12
C GLU A 105 9.51 5.15 -0.28
N THR A 106 9.61 6.12 -1.19
CA THR A 106 9.09 5.97 -2.57
C THR A 106 9.72 4.76 -3.25
N TYR A 107 11.05 4.61 -3.21
CA TYR A 107 11.76 3.51 -3.86
C TYR A 107 11.43 2.15 -3.25
N PHE A 108 11.28 2.09 -1.92
CA PHE A 108 10.87 0.87 -1.21
C PHE A 108 9.54 0.34 -1.73
N TRP A 109 8.53 1.21 -1.83
CA TRP A 109 7.20 0.86 -2.29
C TRP A 109 7.14 0.64 -3.80
N GLN A 110 7.82 1.48 -4.58
CA GLN A 110 7.83 1.39 -6.03
C GLN A 110 8.36 0.03 -6.50
N ALA A 111 9.49 -0.42 -5.96
CA ALA A 111 10.06 -1.73 -6.27
C ALA A 111 9.11 -2.88 -5.90
N ARG A 112 8.48 -2.81 -4.73
CA ARG A 112 7.59 -3.87 -4.19
C ARG A 112 6.18 -3.87 -4.77
N ASN A 113 5.79 -2.81 -5.47
CA ASN A 113 4.47 -2.68 -6.10
C ASN A 113 4.45 -3.12 -7.57
N HIS A 114 5.56 -3.60 -8.12
CA HIS A 114 5.54 -4.24 -9.44
C HIS A 114 4.55 -5.41 -9.48
N ASP A 115 3.66 -5.39 -10.47
CA ASP A 115 2.47 -6.25 -10.61
C ASP A 115 1.63 -6.34 -9.32
N GLY A 116 1.66 -5.25 -8.54
CA GLY A 116 1.05 -5.16 -7.23
C GLY A 116 -0.46 -5.00 -7.28
N CYS A 117 -1.02 -4.52 -8.39
CA CYS A 117 -2.45 -4.24 -8.52
C CYS A 117 -3.31 -5.48 -8.26
N TYR A 118 -3.10 -6.58 -8.99
CA TYR A 118 -3.81 -7.84 -8.79
C TYR A 118 -3.49 -8.50 -7.43
N ARG A 119 -2.25 -8.40 -6.95
CA ARG A 119 -1.85 -8.92 -5.62
C ARG A 119 -2.59 -8.22 -4.49
N THR A 120 -2.69 -6.89 -4.56
CA THR A 120 -3.34 -6.08 -3.53
C THR A 120 -4.86 -6.21 -3.55
N VAL A 121 -5.47 -6.35 -4.73
CA VAL A 121 -6.89 -6.71 -4.86
C VAL A 121 -7.14 -8.08 -4.22
N THR A 122 -6.35 -9.10 -4.59
CA THR A 122 -6.45 -10.46 -4.02
C THR A 122 -6.29 -10.44 -2.50
N LEU A 123 -5.32 -9.69 -1.99
CA LEU A 123 -5.08 -9.51 -0.56
C LEU A 123 -6.30 -8.94 0.16
N LEU A 124 -6.97 -7.93 -0.40
CA LEU A 124 -8.18 -7.39 0.23
C LEU A 124 -9.33 -8.42 0.19
N GLN A 125 -9.48 -9.21 -0.88
CA GLN A 125 -10.49 -10.28 -0.92
C GLN A 125 -10.28 -11.26 0.24
N HIS A 126 -9.06 -11.78 0.40
CA HIS A 126 -8.73 -12.68 1.51
C HIS A 126 -8.97 -12.04 2.86
N PHE A 127 -8.63 -10.76 3.01
CA PHE A 127 -8.89 -10.04 4.26
C PHE A 127 -10.38 -9.94 4.58
N ILE A 128 -11.23 -9.59 3.60
CA ILE A 128 -12.68 -9.47 3.78
C ILE A 128 -13.31 -10.85 4.05
N ASP A 129 -12.83 -11.91 3.39
CA ASP A 129 -13.29 -13.30 3.58
C ASP A 129 -13.07 -13.79 5.03
N LEU A 130 -12.22 -13.13 5.82
CA LEU A 130 -12.03 -13.43 7.24
C LEU A 130 -13.13 -12.85 8.15
N PHE A 131 -14.04 -12.03 7.62
CA PHE A 131 -15.12 -11.41 8.39
C PHE A 131 -16.50 -11.90 7.91
N PRO A 132 -17.55 -11.80 8.75
CA PRO A 132 -18.91 -12.13 8.30
C PRO A 132 -19.36 -11.30 7.11
N GLU A 133 -20.25 -11.85 6.28
CA GLU A 133 -20.76 -11.18 5.07
C GLU A 133 -21.44 -9.84 5.34
N PHE A 134 -22.02 -9.65 6.53
CA PHE A 134 -22.66 -8.39 6.94
C PHE A 134 -21.67 -7.33 7.46
N THR A 135 -20.36 -7.60 7.42
CA THR A 135 -19.34 -6.66 7.89
C THR A 135 -19.37 -5.40 7.05
N ARG A 136 -19.35 -4.26 7.74
CA ARG A 136 -19.38 -2.94 7.09
C ARG A 136 -18.00 -2.32 7.01
N VAL A 137 -17.77 -1.56 5.95
CA VAL A 137 -16.57 -0.73 5.77
C VAL A 137 -16.95 0.74 5.79
N ARG A 138 -16.23 1.54 6.57
CA ARG A 138 -16.27 3.01 6.55
C ARG A 138 -15.28 3.50 5.51
N VAL A 139 -15.79 4.22 4.52
CA VAL A 139 -15.00 4.84 3.45
C VAL A 139 -14.87 6.33 3.75
N ARG A 140 -13.64 6.84 3.79
CA ARG A 140 -13.33 8.25 4.06
C ARG A 140 -12.50 8.83 2.93
N THR A 141 -12.99 9.91 2.32
CA THR A 141 -12.28 10.64 1.25
C THR A 141 -12.29 12.13 1.54
N VAL A 142 -11.44 12.88 0.84
CA VAL A 142 -11.39 14.34 0.92
C VAL A 142 -11.36 14.90 -0.49
N GLU A 143 -12.33 15.73 -0.83
CA GLU A 143 -12.42 16.43 -2.12
C GLU A 143 -12.48 17.92 -1.88
N ASN A 144 -11.57 18.69 -2.49
CA ASN A 144 -11.50 20.14 -2.32
C ASN A 144 -11.46 20.60 -0.84
N ASN A 145 -10.75 19.85 0.01
CA ASN A 145 -10.69 20.00 1.48
C ASN A 145 -12.01 19.72 2.22
N THR A 146 -13.03 19.22 1.54
CA THR A 146 -14.29 18.78 2.13
C THR A 146 -14.20 17.28 2.46
N PRO A 147 -14.26 16.87 3.74
CA PRO A 147 -14.32 15.46 4.08
C PRO A 147 -15.66 14.85 3.65
N ARG A 148 -15.59 13.63 3.13
CA ARG A 148 -16.74 12.77 2.87
C ARG A 148 -16.52 11.44 3.58
N SER A 149 -17.58 10.92 4.18
CA SER A 149 -17.57 9.64 4.88
C SER A 149 -18.89 8.92 4.66
N TYR A 150 -18.84 7.64 4.35
CA TYR A 150 -20.02 6.77 4.29
C TYR A 150 -19.66 5.37 4.75
N THR A 151 -20.69 4.54 4.96
CA THR A 151 -20.51 3.14 5.31
C THR A 151 -21.27 2.27 4.31
N THR A 152 -20.63 1.21 3.83
CA THR A 152 -21.21 0.23 2.89
C THR A 152 -20.85 -1.19 3.33
N LEU A 153 -21.47 -2.23 2.75
CA LEU A 153 -21.06 -3.61 3.04
C LEU A 153 -19.68 -3.88 2.46
N ALA A 154 -18.86 -4.62 3.20
CA ALA A 154 -17.53 -4.98 2.75
C ALA A 154 -17.60 -5.75 1.45
N ASN A 155 -18.48 -6.76 1.35
CA ASN A 155 -18.63 -7.63 0.17
C ASN A 155 -19.23 -6.96 -1.08
N GLU A 156 -19.83 -5.76 -0.95
CA GLU A 156 -20.34 -4.96 -2.08
C GLU A 156 -19.22 -4.22 -2.85
N ARG A 157 -17.96 -4.30 -2.39
CA ARG A 157 -16.82 -3.82 -3.19
C ARG A 157 -16.80 -4.47 -4.57
N LEU A 158 -16.42 -3.69 -5.56
CA LEU A 158 -16.21 -4.16 -6.93
C LEU A 158 -14.74 -4.03 -7.31
N ILE A 159 -14.30 -4.88 -8.24
CA ILE A 159 -12.95 -4.85 -8.80
C ILE A 159 -13.05 -4.22 -10.17
N VAL A 160 -12.30 -3.15 -10.40
CA VAL A 160 -12.25 -2.43 -11.66
C VAL A 160 -10.96 -2.79 -12.36
N GLU A 161 -11.05 -3.61 -13.42
CA GLU A 161 -9.93 -4.07 -14.23
C GLU A 161 -9.85 -3.24 -15.53
N MET A 162 -8.77 -2.49 -15.69
CA MET A 162 -8.56 -1.56 -16.80
C MET A 162 -7.18 -1.76 -17.44
N LYS A 163 -7.00 -1.16 -18.60
CA LYS A 163 -5.74 -1.09 -19.34
C LYS A 163 -5.21 0.32 -19.33
N LEU A 164 -3.91 0.44 -19.09
CA LEU A 164 -3.15 1.69 -19.22
C LEU A 164 -2.30 1.57 -20.48
N ALA A 165 -2.48 2.47 -21.44
CA ALA A 165 -1.77 2.47 -22.72
C ALA A 165 -0.73 3.59 -22.74
N ASN A 166 0.48 3.24 -23.18
CA ASN A 166 1.69 4.05 -23.16
C ASN A 166 1.97 4.62 -21.76
N PRO A 167 2.45 3.80 -20.83
CA PRO A 167 2.85 4.25 -19.49
C PRO A 167 3.85 5.41 -19.57
N ARG A 168 3.66 6.43 -18.73
CA ARG A 168 4.47 7.67 -18.73
C ARG A 168 5.79 7.52 -17.98
N SER A 169 5.98 6.41 -17.29
CA SER A 169 7.22 6.10 -16.59
C SER A 169 7.51 4.61 -16.63
N LEU A 170 8.78 4.30 -16.58
CA LEU A 170 9.29 2.94 -16.46
C LEU A 170 9.95 2.78 -15.10
N SER A 171 9.63 1.70 -14.40
CA SER A 171 10.39 1.30 -13.23
C SER A 171 10.90 -0.12 -13.37
N MET A 172 12.12 -0.35 -12.91
CA MET A 172 12.74 -1.67 -12.97
C MET A 172 13.44 -1.99 -11.65
N SER A 173 13.24 -3.21 -11.16
CA SER A 173 13.99 -3.73 -10.01
C SER A 173 14.68 -5.03 -10.39
N CYS A 174 15.99 -5.13 -10.14
CA CYS A 174 16.75 -6.36 -10.27
C CYS A 174 17.20 -6.83 -8.88
N VAL A 175 17.00 -8.11 -8.57
CA VAL A 175 17.35 -8.73 -7.28
C VAL A 175 18.44 -9.78 -7.47
N LEU A 176 19.62 -9.51 -6.92
CA LEU A 176 20.80 -10.38 -6.96
C LEU A 176 20.88 -11.27 -5.70
N PRO A 177 21.53 -12.44 -5.76
CA PRO A 177 22.16 -13.05 -6.94
C PRO A 177 21.19 -13.83 -7.85
N VAL A 178 19.90 -13.88 -7.51
CA VAL A 178 18.87 -14.63 -8.27
C VAL A 178 18.72 -14.11 -9.70
N ASN A 179 19.12 -12.85 -9.94
CA ASN A 179 19.08 -12.18 -11.24
C ASN A 179 17.67 -12.09 -11.83
N THR A 180 16.66 -11.97 -10.96
CA THR A 180 15.27 -11.74 -11.37
C THR A 180 15.03 -10.25 -11.55
N THR A 181 14.45 -9.88 -12.68
CA THR A 181 14.10 -8.50 -13.02
C THR A 181 12.59 -8.33 -13.06
N TYR A 182 12.11 -7.22 -12.51
CA TYR A 182 10.71 -6.82 -12.39
C TYR A 182 10.54 -5.47 -13.08
N ILE A 183 9.66 -5.36 -14.07
CA ILE A 183 9.54 -4.17 -14.92
C ILE A 183 8.10 -3.69 -14.98
N THR A 184 7.82 -2.47 -14.52
CA THR A 184 6.54 -1.79 -14.70
C THR A 184 6.69 -0.72 -15.77
N GLY A 185 5.74 -0.66 -16.71
CA GLY A 185 5.72 0.34 -17.77
C GLY A 185 6.65 0.05 -18.96
N GLY A 186 7.18 -1.18 -19.06
CA GLY A 186 8.04 -1.60 -20.16
C GLY A 186 7.31 -1.96 -21.46
N GLU A 187 5.99 -2.14 -21.39
CA GLU A 187 5.14 -2.56 -22.51
C GLU A 187 4.23 -1.41 -22.98
N PRO A 188 3.81 -1.38 -24.27
CA PRO A 188 2.89 -0.36 -24.78
C PRO A 188 1.52 -0.35 -24.09
N THR A 189 1.14 -1.45 -23.43
CA THR A 189 -0.09 -1.54 -22.66
C THR A 189 0.16 -2.43 -21.44
N MET A 190 -0.39 -2.02 -20.29
CA MET A 190 -0.35 -2.81 -19.06
C MET A 190 -1.74 -2.94 -18.47
N ASP A 191 -2.03 -4.11 -17.89
CA ASP A 191 -3.23 -4.34 -17.12
C ASP A 191 -3.10 -3.71 -15.72
N HIS A 192 -4.20 -3.16 -15.21
CA HIS A 192 -4.26 -2.53 -13.90
C HIS A 192 -5.60 -2.83 -13.24
N ALA A 193 -5.58 -3.14 -11.94
CA ALA A 193 -6.76 -3.48 -11.17
C ALA A 193 -6.83 -2.69 -9.86
N VAL A 194 -8.01 -2.18 -9.54
CA VAL A 194 -8.29 -1.42 -8.33
C VAL A 194 -9.60 -1.84 -7.69
N LEU A 195 -9.85 -1.36 -6.48
CA LEU A 195 -11.08 -1.63 -5.73
C LEU A 195 -11.99 -0.42 -5.77
N GLY A 196 -13.22 -0.62 -6.23
CA GLY A 196 -14.30 0.36 -6.23
C GLY A 196 -15.22 0.17 -5.03
N PHE A 197 -15.58 1.29 -4.41
CA PHE A 197 -16.59 1.36 -3.35
C PHE A 197 -17.67 2.38 -3.75
N SER A 198 -18.88 2.12 -3.28
CA SER A 198 -20.05 2.95 -3.54
C SER A 198 -20.71 3.36 -2.23
N ALA A 199 -21.18 4.61 -2.17
CA ALA A 199 -22.16 4.98 -1.16
C ALA A 199 -23.46 4.17 -1.36
N PRO A 200 -24.26 3.94 -0.31
CA PRO A 200 -25.51 3.20 -0.45
C PRO A 200 -26.41 3.82 -1.53
N GLY A 201 -26.80 3.01 -2.53
CA GLY A 201 -27.65 3.43 -3.65
C GLY A 201 -26.96 4.21 -4.76
N SER A 202 -25.62 4.26 -4.80
CA SER A 202 -24.86 4.89 -5.90
C SER A 202 -24.04 3.87 -6.69
N ASP A 203 -23.60 4.28 -7.89
CA ASP A 203 -22.50 3.62 -8.59
C ASP A 203 -21.16 3.80 -7.84
N ILE A 204 -20.11 3.13 -8.31
CA ILE A 204 -18.74 3.27 -7.78
C ILE A 204 -18.36 4.75 -7.79
N ASP A 205 -18.07 5.28 -6.61
CA ASP A 205 -17.73 6.69 -6.43
C ASP A 205 -16.37 6.92 -5.79
N THR A 206 -15.75 5.85 -5.26
CA THR A 206 -14.47 5.90 -4.57
C THR A 206 -13.58 4.75 -5.03
N ILE A 207 -12.32 5.06 -5.31
CA ILE A 207 -11.29 4.09 -5.69
C ILE A 207 -10.26 3.94 -4.58
N LEU A 208 -9.95 2.69 -4.24
CA LEU A 208 -8.77 2.28 -3.49
C LEU A 208 -7.76 1.62 -4.43
N ASP A 209 -6.59 2.22 -4.55
CA ASP A 209 -5.43 1.66 -5.25
C ASP A 209 -4.26 1.55 -4.28
N LEU A 210 -4.05 0.32 -3.77
CA LEU A 210 -2.96 -0.01 -2.84
C LEU A 210 -1.61 -0.16 -3.54
N SER A 211 -1.60 -0.26 -4.87
CA SER A 211 -0.42 -0.49 -5.69
C SER A 211 0.12 0.78 -6.36
N SER A 212 -0.60 1.90 -6.23
CA SER A 212 -0.37 3.17 -6.91
C SER A 212 1.09 3.66 -6.91
N LEU A 213 1.85 3.40 -5.84
CA LEU A 213 3.27 3.73 -5.73
C LEU A 213 4.19 2.99 -6.72
N GLN A 214 3.71 2.00 -7.49
CA GLN A 214 4.47 1.44 -8.63
C GLN A 214 4.84 2.51 -9.68
N PHE A 215 4.06 3.60 -9.74
CA PHE A 215 4.30 4.74 -10.61
C PHE A 215 5.20 5.82 -9.96
N GLY A 216 5.84 5.53 -8.82
CA GLY A 216 6.73 6.47 -8.12
C GLY A 216 5.96 7.57 -7.38
N ASP A 217 6.51 8.78 -7.34
CA ASP A 217 5.94 9.87 -6.52
C ASP A 217 4.53 10.30 -6.98
N VAL A 218 4.23 10.21 -8.28
CA VAL A 218 2.88 10.47 -8.82
C VAL A 218 1.85 9.42 -8.34
N GLY A 219 2.34 8.29 -7.84
CA GLY A 219 1.57 7.22 -7.20
C GLY A 219 1.13 7.54 -5.77
N ARG A 220 1.70 8.56 -5.12
CA ARG A 220 1.30 8.93 -3.76
C ARG A 220 -0.11 9.50 -3.76
N GLY A 221 -0.91 9.08 -2.78
CA GLY A 221 -2.31 9.48 -2.66
C GLY A 221 -2.49 10.93 -2.20
N HIS A 222 -3.35 11.13 -1.21
CA HIS A 222 -3.78 12.47 -0.79
C HIS A 222 -2.62 13.46 -0.64
N LYS A 223 -2.64 14.52 -1.47
CA LYS A 223 -1.62 15.59 -1.53
C LYS A 223 -0.17 15.10 -1.67
N GLY A 224 0.03 13.95 -2.30
CA GLY A 224 1.35 13.37 -2.53
C GLY A 224 2.03 12.87 -1.25
N ARG A 225 1.27 12.52 -0.20
CA ARG A 225 1.83 12.07 1.10
C ARG A 225 1.44 10.64 1.46
N SER A 226 0.23 10.20 1.13
CA SER A 226 -0.24 8.84 1.44
C SER A 226 0.48 7.76 0.63
N LEU A 227 0.62 6.56 1.22
CA LEU A 227 1.28 5.39 0.62
C LEU A 227 0.40 4.56 -0.31
N PHE A 228 -0.85 4.97 -0.49
CA PHE A 228 -1.84 4.42 -1.39
C PHE A 228 -2.80 5.53 -1.79
N VAL A 229 -3.64 5.26 -2.78
CA VAL A 229 -4.70 6.16 -3.22
C VAL A 229 -6.03 5.69 -2.67
N LEU A 230 -6.76 6.59 -2.01
CA LEU A 230 -8.15 6.42 -1.60
C LEU A 230 -8.89 7.73 -1.91
N GLU A 231 -9.48 7.80 -3.08
CA GLU A 231 -9.94 9.07 -3.68
C GLU A 231 -11.27 8.88 -4.41
N PRO A 232 -12.08 9.94 -4.59
CA PRO A 232 -13.22 9.92 -5.49
C PRO A 232 -12.81 9.56 -6.92
N VAL A 233 -13.71 8.94 -7.68
CA VAL A 233 -13.44 8.54 -9.08
C VAL A 233 -12.93 9.72 -9.93
N SER A 234 -13.49 10.92 -9.76
CA SER A 234 -13.05 12.14 -10.45
C SER A 234 -11.53 12.39 -10.31
N GLN A 235 -11.04 12.41 -9.07
CA GLN A 235 -9.62 12.61 -8.76
C GLN A 235 -8.76 11.42 -9.22
N TYR A 236 -9.30 10.20 -9.16
CA TYR A 236 -8.59 9.02 -9.64
C TYR A 236 -8.37 9.06 -11.15
N LEU A 237 -9.34 9.54 -11.95
CA LEU A 237 -9.18 9.71 -13.40
C LEU A 237 -8.09 10.72 -13.75
N ASP A 238 -8.03 11.85 -13.05
CA ASP A 238 -6.93 12.82 -13.18
C ASP A 238 -5.56 12.21 -12.87
N ARG A 239 -5.54 11.22 -11.98
CA ARG A 239 -4.34 10.48 -11.61
C ARG A 239 -3.94 9.46 -12.67
N LEU A 240 -4.88 8.74 -13.27
CA LEU A 240 -4.60 7.82 -14.38
C LEU A 240 -3.91 8.54 -15.56
N ASN A 241 -4.31 9.79 -15.84
CA ASN A 241 -3.66 10.63 -16.85
C ASN A 241 -2.18 10.94 -16.56
N LYS A 242 -1.74 10.79 -15.31
CA LYS A 242 -0.33 10.91 -14.89
C LYS A 242 0.42 9.59 -14.98
N TYR A 243 -0.29 8.45 -14.96
CA TYR A 243 0.32 7.12 -15.08
C TYR A 243 0.59 6.74 -16.52
N ALA A 244 -0.32 7.09 -17.42
CA ALA A 244 -0.28 6.69 -18.83
C ALA A 244 -0.85 7.78 -19.73
N GLU A 245 -0.60 7.67 -21.03
CA GLU A 245 -1.20 8.59 -22.01
C GLU A 245 -2.70 8.37 -22.17
N ARG A 246 -3.14 7.11 -22.08
CA ARG A 246 -4.55 6.73 -22.21
C ARG A 246 -4.90 5.61 -21.22
N HIS A 247 -6.16 5.55 -20.83
CA HIS A 247 -6.74 4.47 -20.04
C HIS A 247 -8.17 4.19 -20.52
N ASN A 248 -8.66 2.96 -20.31
CA ASN A 248 -10.02 2.55 -20.71
C ASN A 248 -10.98 2.39 -19.51
N TYR A 249 -10.80 3.19 -18.45
CA TYR A 249 -11.57 3.09 -17.19
C TYR A 249 -13.09 2.94 -17.41
N TYR A 250 -13.69 3.71 -18.32
CA TYR A 250 -15.14 3.62 -18.58
C TYR A 250 -15.58 2.35 -19.33
N GLN A 251 -14.64 1.61 -19.90
CA GLN A 251 -14.82 0.29 -20.50
C GLN A 251 -14.15 -0.80 -19.65
N ALA A 252 -13.82 -0.50 -18.39
CA ALA A 252 -13.19 -1.45 -17.49
C ALA A 252 -14.10 -2.66 -17.27
N LYS A 253 -13.48 -3.83 -17.16
CA LYS A 253 -14.18 -5.03 -16.71
C LYS A 253 -14.45 -4.87 -15.22
N ILE A 254 -15.71 -5.08 -14.83
CA ILE A 254 -16.14 -5.05 -13.45
C ILE A 254 -16.32 -6.49 -12.96
N SER A 255 -15.60 -6.83 -11.89
CA SER A 255 -15.60 -8.17 -11.31
C SER A 255 -15.97 -8.11 -9.83
N ILE A 256 -16.75 -9.08 -9.33
CA ILE A 256 -17.00 -9.23 -7.89
C ILE A 256 -15.84 -9.95 -7.21
N ARG A 257 -15.12 -10.78 -7.97
CA ARG A 257 -13.95 -11.53 -7.52
C ARG A 257 -12.99 -11.77 -8.68
N ILE A 258 -11.70 -11.80 -8.39
CA ILE A 258 -10.65 -12.26 -9.32
C ILE A 258 -10.01 -13.55 -8.79
N ASN A 259 -9.39 -14.31 -9.70
CA ASN A 259 -8.65 -15.52 -9.35
C ASN A 259 -7.46 -15.20 -8.43
N ASP A 260 -7.06 -16.21 -7.67
CA ASP A 260 -5.93 -16.10 -6.75
C ASP A 260 -4.63 -15.77 -7.50
N ALA A 261 -3.82 -14.87 -6.93
CA ALA A 261 -2.48 -14.57 -7.40
C ALA A 261 -1.53 -15.77 -7.15
N LEU A 262 -0.41 -15.82 -7.87
CA LEU A 262 0.61 -16.88 -7.72
C LEU A 262 1.08 -17.08 -6.27
N ASP A 263 1.18 -16.00 -5.49
CA ASP A 263 1.65 -16.00 -4.10
C ASP A 263 0.49 -16.13 -3.08
N ASN A 264 -0.53 -16.91 -3.42
CA ASN A 264 -1.82 -16.97 -2.70
C ASN A 264 -1.71 -17.22 -1.19
N GLU A 265 -0.95 -18.24 -0.80
CA GLU A 265 -0.83 -18.64 0.61
C GLU A 265 -0.16 -17.56 1.44
N TRP A 266 0.88 -16.92 0.90
CA TRP A 266 1.50 -15.77 1.55
C TRP A 266 0.52 -14.59 1.72
N LEU A 267 -0.32 -14.31 0.71
CA LEU A 267 -1.33 -13.25 0.82
C LEU A 267 -2.40 -13.57 1.88
N LYS A 268 -2.80 -14.84 2.04
CA LYS A 268 -3.70 -15.26 3.13
C LYS A 268 -3.05 -15.05 4.50
N GLU A 269 -1.77 -15.37 4.66
CA GLU A 269 -1.04 -15.09 5.89
C GLU A 269 -0.94 -13.59 6.19
N VAL A 270 -0.68 -12.76 5.18
CA VAL A 270 -0.70 -11.29 5.30
C VAL A 270 -2.08 -10.83 5.79
N ALA A 271 -3.16 -11.30 5.17
CA ALA A 271 -4.53 -10.97 5.58
C ALA A 271 -4.82 -11.36 7.04
N LEU A 272 -4.39 -12.55 7.47
CA LEU A 272 -4.51 -13.01 8.85
C LEU A 272 -3.75 -12.11 9.83
N ARG A 273 -2.50 -11.74 9.53
CA ARG A 273 -1.71 -10.81 10.36
C ARG A 273 -2.38 -9.44 10.44
N THR A 274 -2.89 -8.91 9.32
CA THR A 274 -3.63 -7.65 9.31
C THR A 274 -4.88 -7.72 10.18
N LYS A 275 -5.64 -8.84 10.15
CA LYS A 275 -6.82 -9.03 11.01
C LYS A 275 -6.45 -9.07 12.49
N LEU A 276 -5.39 -9.80 12.86
CA LEU A 276 -4.90 -9.86 14.22
C LEU A 276 -4.52 -8.47 14.74
N ARG A 277 -3.78 -7.69 13.93
CA ARG A 277 -3.42 -6.32 14.27
C ARG A 277 -4.64 -5.41 14.39
N TRP A 278 -5.59 -5.52 13.47
CA TRP A 278 -6.85 -4.78 13.55
C TRP A 278 -7.62 -5.07 14.84
N HIS A 279 -7.74 -6.34 15.24
CA HIS A 279 -8.41 -6.72 16.50
C HIS A 279 -7.65 -6.21 17.74
N ASN A 280 -6.32 -6.20 17.70
CA ASN A 280 -5.48 -5.76 18.81
C ASN A 280 -5.23 -4.25 18.87
N ARG A 281 -5.86 -3.45 18.00
CA ARG A 281 -5.62 -2.00 17.84
C ARG A 281 -5.68 -1.15 19.11
N VAL A 282 -6.42 -1.61 20.11
CA VAL A 282 -6.55 -0.91 21.41
C VAL A 282 -5.28 -1.09 22.25
N THR A 283 -4.68 -2.28 22.23
CA THR A 283 -3.51 -2.65 23.04
C THR A 283 -2.20 -2.52 22.28
N ASP A 284 -2.21 -2.72 20.96
CA ASP A 284 -1.07 -2.60 20.06
C ASP A 284 -1.42 -1.68 18.87
N PRO A 285 -1.36 -0.34 19.07
CA PRO A 285 -1.64 0.61 18.02
C PRO A 285 -0.53 0.63 16.96
N TRP A 286 -0.85 1.15 15.78
CA TRP A 286 0.10 1.34 14.68
C TRP A 286 0.25 2.80 14.29
N CYS A 287 1.31 3.08 13.53
CA CYS A 287 1.51 4.38 12.93
C CYS A 287 0.49 4.67 11.83
N GLY A 288 -0.27 5.76 11.96
CA GLY A 288 -1.25 6.23 10.97
C GLY A 288 -0.68 6.79 9.66
N HIS A 289 0.61 6.62 9.41
CA HIS A 289 1.27 6.94 8.12
C HIS A 289 1.80 5.69 7.43
N CYS A 290 2.58 4.86 8.15
CA CYS A 290 3.24 3.70 7.56
C CYS A 290 2.64 2.33 7.96
N GLY A 291 1.66 2.30 8.87
CA GLY A 291 1.04 1.07 9.37
C GLY A 291 1.90 0.23 10.33
N ALA A 292 3.13 0.66 10.62
CA ALA A 292 4.04 -0.09 11.49
C ALA A 292 3.62 -0.04 12.97
N PRO A 293 3.79 -1.15 13.72
CA PRO A 293 3.62 -1.16 15.17
C PRO A 293 4.77 -0.43 15.88
N SER A 294 4.66 -0.34 17.21
CA SER A 294 5.78 0.02 18.08
C SER A 294 6.97 -0.94 17.88
N ARG A 295 8.19 -0.40 17.77
CA ARG A 295 9.45 -1.17 17.59
C ARG A 295 10.45 -0.87 18.70
N GLY A 296 10.04 -1.09 19.94
CA GLY A 296 10.84 -0.79 21.14
C GLY A 296 10.60 0.62 21.69
N GLU A 297 10.32 1.60 20.82
CA GLU A 297 9.95 2.96 21.21
C GLU A 297 8.44 3.18 21.11
N PRO A 298 7.78 3.75 22.15
CA PRO A 298 6.35 4.07 22.10
C PRO A 298 5.98 5.00 20.94
N LEU A 299 4.87 4.71 20.26
CA LEU A 299 4.35 5.60 19.23
C LEU A 299 3.88 6.94 19.81
N LYS A 300 4.16 8.03 19.11
CA LYS A 300 3.69 9.37 19.46
C LYS A 300 2.20 9.49 19.16
N ARG A 301 1.42 9.88 20.16
CA ARG A 301 -0.03 10.04 20.05
C ARG A 301 -0.40 11.44 19.59
N CYS A 302 -1.41 11.57 18.74
CA CYS A 302 -1.94 12.86 18.33
C CYS A 302 -2.45 13.63 19.56
N SER A 303 -1.91 14.84 19.80
CA SER A 303 -2.28 15.66 20.95
C SER A 303 -3.73 16.13 20.95
N LYS A 304 -4.41 16.13 19.80
CA LYS A 304 -5.80 16.55 19.67
C LYS A 304 -6.78 15.40 19.91
N CYS A 305 -6.72 14.36 19.07
CA CYS A 305 -7.70 13.27 19.12
C CYS A 305 -7.36 12.18 20.13
N GLN A 306 -6.08 12.05 20.51
CA GLN A 306 -5.56 11.00 21.37
C GLN A 306 -5.85 9.56 20.87
N ASN A 307 -6.24 9.39 19.60
CA ASN A 307 -6.62 8.09 19.00
C ASN A 307 -5.72 7.67 17.83
N ALA A 308 -5.01 8.61 17.21
CA ALA A 308 -4.04 8.32 16.16
C ALA A 308 -2.62 8.31 16.73
N TYR A 309 -1.79 7.40 16.23
CA TYR A 309 -0.43 7.17 16.68
C TYR A 309 0.55 7.28 15.50
N TYR A 310 1.79 7.67 15.77
CA TYR A 310 2.80 7.89 14.73
C TYR A 310 4.18 7.49 15.23
N CYS A 311 5.04 6.98 14.34
CA CYS A 311 6.44 6.68 14.70
C CYS A 311 7.19 7.93 15.18
N ASN A 312 6.97 9.07 14.51
CA ASN A 312 7.66 10.32 14.78
C ASN A 312 6.84 11.53 14.28
N GLY A 313 7.41 12.73 14.42
CA GLY A 313 6.78 13.98 13.97
C GLY A 313 6.61 14.06 12.46
N ASP A 314 7.53 13.48 11.69
CA ASP A 314 7.48 13.48 10.22
C ASP A 314 6.31 12.65 9.70
N HIS A 315 6.10 11.45 10.26
CA HIS A 315 4.95 10.60 9.95
C HIS A 315 3.64 11.28 10.34
N GLN A 316 3.60 11.98 11.48
CA GLN A 316 2.43 12.78 11.86
C GLN A 316 2.19 13.91 10.84
N HIS A 317 3.23 14.63 10.43
CA HIS A 317 3.12 15.72 9.45
C HIS A 317 2.69 15.23 8.06
N ALA A 318 3.18 14.06 7.64
CA ALA A 318 2.81 13.42 6.39
C ALA A 318 1.30 13.08 6.40
N ALA A 319 0.85 12.36 7.44
CA ALA A 319 -0.53 11.97 7.62
C ALA A 319 -1.47 13.14 7.92
N TRP A 320 -0.97 14.26 8.46
CA TRP A 320 -1.80 15.41 8.88
C TRP A 320 -2.67 15.97 7.76
N THR A 321 -2.19 15.91 6.52
CA THR A 321 -2.94 16.40 5.35
C THR A 321 -4.32 15.77 5.23
N PHE A 322 -4.42 14.47 5.50
CA PHE A 322 -5.67 13.71 5.54
C PHE A 322 -6.26 13.68 6.95
N HIS A 323 -5.46 13.34 7.96
CA HIS A 323 -5.92 13.11 9.34
C HIS A 323 -6.64 14.31 9.95
N LYS A 324 -6.23 15.55 9.63
CA LYS A 324 -6.85 16.77 10.19
C LYS A 324 -8.36 16.85 9.92
N HIS A 325 -8.83 16.26 8.83
CA HIS A 325 -10.24 16.27 8.44
C HIS A 325 -11.10 15.32 9.30
N PHE A 326 -10.49 14.32 9.93
CA PHE A 326 -11.17 13.28 10.72
C PHE A 326 -10.68 13.22 12.17
N CYS A 327 -9.82 14.16 12.58
CA CYS A 327 -9.17 14.17 13.89
C CYS A 327 -10.19 14.28 15.03
N ASN A 328 -11.29 15.02 14.84
CA ASN A 328 -12.25 15.31 15.89
C ASN A 328 -13.53 14.46 15.83
N GLU A 329 -13.56 13.40 15.01
CA GLU A 329 -14.73 12.52 15.00
C GLU A 329 -14.88 11.81 16.36
N PRO A 330 -16.05 11.93 17.03
CA PRO A 330 -16.31 11.18 18.26
C PRO A 330 -16.14 9.68 17.99
N LYS A 331 -15.59 8.93 18.96
CA LYS A 331 -15.54 7.46 18.85
C LYS A 331 -16.93 6.95 18.48
N ALA A 332 -17.04 6.18 17.39
CA ALA A 332 -18.13 5.23 17.26
C ALA A 332 -18.09 4.39 18.54
N LYS A 333 -19.12 4.48 19.38
CA LYS A 333 -19.18 3.80 20.67
C LYS A 333 -19.20 2.29 20.39
N ASN A 334 -18.04 1.66 20.28
CA ASN A 334 -17.93 0.21 20.39
C ASN A 334 -18.38 -0.14 21.81
N ARG A 335 -19.61 -0.62 21.95
CA ARG A 335 -20.13 -1.23 23.19
C ARG A 335 -19.38 -2.54 23.44
N LEU A 336 -18.11 -2.44 23.82
CA LEU A 336 -17.37 -3.52 24.45
C LEU A 336 -17.43 -3.29 25.96
N SER A 337 -18.61 -3.46 26.54
CA SER A 337 -18.69 -3.79 27.96
C SER A 337 -18.44 -5.29 28.07
N LEU A 338 -17.21 -5.67 28.34
CA LEU A 338 -16.89 -6.95 28.97
C LEU A 338 -17.65 -6.99 30.30
N LYS A 339 -18.84 -7.59 30.30
CA LYS A 339 -19.46 -8.05 31.54
C LYS A 339 -18.66 -9.28 31.97
N THR A 340 -17.81 -9.11 32.97
CA THR A 340 -17.30 -10.23 33.76
C THR A 340 -18.48 -11.03 34.31
N PRO A 341 -18.52 -12.36 34.17
CA PRO A 341 -19.50 -13.17 34.86
C PRO A 341 -19.19 -13.09 36.36
N SER A 342 -20.15 -12.57 37.13
CA SER A 342 -20.15 -12.68 38.58
C SER A 342 -20.33 -14.15 38.95
N SER A 343 -19.46 -14.61 39.84
CA SER A 343 -19.48 -15.93 40.48
C SER A 343 -20.71 -16.13 41.35
#